data_AF-A0A087AYP8-F1
#
_entry.id   AF-A0A087AYP8-F1
#
_cell.length_a   1.000
_cell.length_b   1.000
_cell.length_c   1.000
_cell.angle_alpha   90.00
_cell.angle_beta   90.00
_cell.angle_gamma   90.00
#
_symmetry.space_group_name_H-M   'P 1'
#
loop_
_entity.id
_entity.type
_entity.pdbx_description
1 polymer ?
#
loop_
_entity_poly.entity_id
_entity_poly.type
_entity_poly.pdbx_seq_one_letter_code
_entity_poly.pdbx_strand_id
1 'polypeptide(L)'
;MTTVRDFMALMGDLERNLKEQRRQFEEQKRDIDREMAERSEERAQQRRAGECGRAWQVLQQRIDMGKTTERDIVYGFDKSPEAKEVRDTAAKNMAIYRKKMLADDDPDSPLVIARDRLAEEQAKLHRMEREAGL
;
A
#
# COMPACT_ATOMS: atom_id res chain seq x y z
N MET A 1 5.46 48.95 1.08
CA MET A 1 4.23 48.79 0.26
C MET A 1 4.60 47.94 -0.94
N THR A 2 4.18 46.69 -0.99
CA THR A 2 4.31 45.84 -2.18
C THR A 2 3.46 46.45 -3.29
N THR A 3 4.05 46.73 -4.45
CA THR A 3 3.35 47.41 -5.54
C THR A 3 2.51 46.41 -6.35
N VAL A 4 1.48 46.87 -7.06
CA VAL A 4 0.65 46.03 -7.95
C VAL A 4 1.53 45.28 -8.99
N ARG A 5 2.66 45.88 -9.38
CA ARG A 5 3.65 45.27 -10.27
C ARG A 5 4.33 44.05 -9.64
N ASP A 6 4.66 44.11 -8.35
CA ASP A 6 5.29 43.00 -7.63
C ASP A 6 4.32 41.82 -7.45
N PHE A 7 3.04 42.12 -7.23
CA PHE A 7 1.98 41.10 -7.18
C PHE A 7 1.76 40.41 -8.54
N MET A 8 1.73 41.18 -9.64
CA MET A 8 1.59 40.61 -10.99
C MET A 8 2.80 39.75 -11.38
N ALA A 9 4.02 40.13 -10.99
CA ALA A 9 5.21 39.32 -11.21
C ALA A 9 5.14 37.98 -10.47
N LEU A 10 4.74 38.00 -9.20
CA LEU A 10 4.54 36.81 -8.37
C LEU A 10 3.48 35.86 -8.96
N MET A 11 2.35 36.40 -9.44
CA MET A 11 1.31 35.59 -10.10
C MET A 11 1.83 34.95 -11.38
N GLY A 12 2.62 35.68 -12.18
CA GLY A 12 3.25 35.12 -13.39
C GLY A 12 4.25 34.00 -13.09
N ASP A 13 5.03 34.11 -12.00
CA ASP A 13 5.92 33.04 -11.54
C ASP A 13 5.13 31.83 -11.04
N LEU A 14 4.04 32.04 -10.31
CA LEU A 14 3.17 30.98 -9.83
C LEU A 14 2.53 30.20 -10.99
N GLU A 15 2.02 30.89 -12.01
CA GLU A 15 1.44 30.27 -13.20
C GLU A 15 2.47 29.42 -13.97
N ARG A 16 3.71 29.93 -14.11
CA ARG A 16 4.81 29.17 -14.72
C ARG A 16 5.13 27.91 -13.92
N ASN A 17 5.22 28.03 -12.60
CA ASN A 17 5.54 26.90 -11.72
C ASN A 17 4.41 25.84 -11.76
N LEU A 18 3.14 26.26 -11.69
CA LEU A 18 2.00 25.35 -11.80
C LEU A 18 1.96 24.62 -13.14
N LYS A 19 2.28 25.30 -14.24
CA LYS A 19 2.34 24.68 -15.57
C LYS A 19 3.45 23.63 -15.64
N GLU A 20 4.62 23.94 -15.10
CA GLU A 20 5.75 23.02 -15.06
C GLU A 20 5.47 21.81 -14.16
N GLN A 21 4.89 22.02 -12.97
CA GLN A 21 4.47 20.92 -12.10
C GLN A 21 3.43 20.02 -12.76
N ARG A 22 2.43 20.58 -13.45
CA ARG A 22 1.45 19.77 -14.20
C ARG A 22 2.12 18.92 -15.27
N ARG A 23 3.05 19.50 -16.03
CA ARG A 23 3.82 18.77 -17.04
C ARG A 23 4.60 17.61 -16.41
N GLN A 24 5.29 17.87 -15.30
CA GLN A 24 6.04 16.84 -14.56
C GLN A 24 5.12 15.74 -14.04
N PHE A 25 3.96 16.09 -13.47
CA PHE A 25 2.96 15.11 -13.03
C PHE A 25 2.42 14.27 -14.17
N GLU A 26 2.15 14.86 -15.33
CA GLU A 26 1.67 14.14 -16.52
C GLU A 26 2.74 13.18 -17.06
N GLU A 27 4.00 13.60 -17.09
CA GLU A 27 5.13 12.74 -17.47
C GLU A 27 5.31 11.58 -16.49
N GLN A 28 5.36 11.86 -15.19
CA GLN A 28 5.44 10.83 -14.15
C GLN A 28 4.26 9.86 -14.21
N LYS A 29 3.05 10.36 -14.42
CA LYS A 29 1.86 9.52 -14.58
C LYS A 29 2.01 8.57 -15.76
N ARG A 30 2.49 9.04 -16.91
CA ARG A 30 2.71 8.21 -18.10
C ARG A 30 3.75 7.12 -17.85
N ASP A 31 4.83 7.45 -17.16
CA ASP A 31 5.87 6.48 -16.83
C ASP A 31 5.37 5.42 -15.86
N ILE A 32 4.62 5.83 -14.82
CA ILE A 32 3.96 4.90 -13.90
C ILE A 32 2.95 4.01 -14.64
N ASP A 33 2.11 4.58 -15.50
CA ASP A 33 1.12 3.82 -16.27
C ASP A 33 1.81 2.78 -17.18
N ARG A 34 2.95 3.12 -17.78
CA ARG A 34 3.76 2.20 -18.59
C ARG A 34 4.34 1.07 -17.73
N GLU A 35 5.02 1.39 -16.64
CA GLU A 35 5.63 0.39 -15.74
C GLU A 35 4.57 -0.55 -15.14
N MET A 36 3.38 -0.01 -14.84
CA MET A 36 2.26 -0.81 -14.36
C MET A 36 1.72 -1.76 -15.42
N ALA A 37 1.64 -1.32 -16.68
CA ALA A 37 1.23 -2.16 -17.80
C ALA A 37 2.24 -3.30 -18.06
N GLU A 38 3.54 -2.98 -18.06
CA GLU A 38 4.62 -3.96 -18.24
C GLU A 38 4.57 -5.03 -17.14
N ARG A 39 4.55 -4.62 -15.87
CA ARG A 39 4.43 -5.55 -14.73
C ARG A 39 3.13 -6.35 -14.74
N SER A 40 2.05 -5.78 -15.26
CA SER A 40 0.78 -6.50 -15.39
C SER A 40 0.88 -7.62 -16.41
N GLU A 41 1.53 -7.36 -17.55
CA GLU A 41 1.72 -8.37 -18.60
C GLU A 41 2.70 -9.46 -18.15
N GLU A 42 3.79 -9.12 -17.47
CA GLU A 42 4.72 -10.10 -16.89
C GLU A 42 3.99 -11.05 -15.93
N ARG A 43 3.18 -10.52 -15.01
CA ARG A 43 2.37 -11.35 -14.11
C ARG A 43 1.38 -12.23 -14.88
N ALA A 44 0.76 -11.70 -15.92
CA ALA A 44 -0.16 -12.48 -16.75
C ALA A 44 0.57 -13.66 -17.40
N GLN A 45 1.78 -13.44 -17.93
CA GLN A 45 2.61 -14.50 -18.51
C GLN A 45 3.00 -15.57 -17.49
N GLN A 46 3.47 -15.18 -16.30
CA GLN A 46 3.79 -16.12 -15.21
C GLN A 46 2.59 -16.98 -14.82
N ARG A 47 1.39 -16.37 -14.74
CA ARG A 47 0.16 -17.10 -14.45
C ARG A 47 -0.23 -18.05 -15.58
N ARG A 48 -0.11 -17.64 -16.85
CA ARG A 48 -0.36 -18.50 -18.01
C ARG A 48 0.60 -19.70 -18.02
N ALA A 49 1.87 -19.49 -17.67
CA ALA A 49 2.88 -20.53 -17.51
C ALA A 49 2.62 -21.46 -16.29
N GLY A 50 1.75 -21.04 -15.37
CA GLY A 50 1.39 -21.81 -14.18
C GLY A 50 2.34 -21.61 -13.00
N GLU A 51 3.28 -20.66 -13.09
CA GLU A 51 4.27 -20.35 -12.04
C GLU A 51 3.61 -19.82 -10.77
N CYS A 52 2.43 -19.19 -10.90
CA CYS A 52 1.63 -18.73 -9.77
C CYS A 52 0.67 -19.79 -9.20
N GLY A 53 0.75 -21.04 -9.67
CA GLY A 53 -0.14 -22.13 -9.28
C GLY A 53 -1.39 -22.27 -10.15
N ARG A 54 -2.07 -23.41 -10.00
CA ARG A 54 -3.16 -23.82 -10.90
C ARG A 54 -4.38 -22.89 -10.84
N ALA A 55 -4.78 -22.47 -9.64
CA ALA A 55 -5.91 -21.54 -9.48
C ALA A 55 -5.68 -20.23 -10.23
N TRP A 56 -4.49 -19.65 -10.12
CA TRP A 56 -4.12 -18.44 -10.85
C TRP A 56 -4.04 -18.64 -12.36
N GLN A 57 -3.58 -19.80 -12.83
CA GLN A 57 -3.56 -20.12 -14.26
C GLN A 57 -4.98 -20.14 -14.85
N VAL A 58 -5.94 -20.78 -14.15
CA VAL A 58 -7.35 -20.82 -14.58
C VAL A 58 -7.97 -19.42 -14.53
N LEU A 59 -7.71 -18.66 -13.47
CA LEU A 59 -8.21 -17.28 -13.35
C LEU A 59 -7.63 -16.37 -14.43
N GLN A 60 -6.36 -16.54 -14.80
CA GLN A 60 -5.76 -15.75 -15.88
C GLN A 60 -6.44 -16.03 -17.22
N GLN A 61 -6.77 -17.29 -17.54
CA GLN A 61 -7.57 -17.60 -18.72
C GLN A 61 -8.94 -16.90 -18.69
N ARG A 62 -9.59 -16.83 -17.53
CA ARG A 62 -10.87 -16.13 -17.36
C ARG A 62 -10.72 -14.61 -17.50
N ILE A 63 -9.62 -14.03 -17.01
CA ILE A 63 -9.28 -12.62 -17.20
C ILE A 63 -9.03 -12.33 -18.69
N ASP A 64 -8.25 -13.17 -19.37
CA ASP A 64 -7.97 -13.04 -20.81
C ASP A 64 -9.26 -13.12 -21.66
N MET A 65 -10.25 -13.91 -21.21
CA MET A 65 -11.59 -13.98 -21.82
C MET A 65 -12.56 -12.87 -21.37
N GLY A 66 -12.15 -11.95 -20.49
CA GLY A 66 -13.00 -10.89 -19.94
C GLY A 66 -14.14 -11.38 -19.04
N LYS A 67 -14.05 -12.61 -18.51
CA LYS A 67 -15.09 -13.23 -17.66
C LYS A 67 -14.98 -12.85 -16.18
N THR A 68 -13.86 -12.25 -15.79
CA THR A 68 -13.57 -11.78 -14.43
C THR A 68 -12.43 -10.78 -14.49
N THR A 69 -12.15 -10.11 -13.37
CA THR A 69 -10.99 -9.21 -13.23
C THR A 69 -10.24 -9.53 -11.94
N GLU A 70 -8.96 -9.11 -11.83
CA GLU A 70 -8.23 -9.20 -10.57
C GLU A 70 -8.99 -8.54 -9.41
N ARG A 71 -9.65 -7.43 -9.71
CA ARG A 71 -10.47 -6.67 -8.76
C ARG A 71 -11.66 -7.50 -8.26
N ASP A 72 -12.34 -8.20 -9.16
CA ASP A 72 -13.46 -9.08 -8.80
C ASP A 72 -13.00 -10.27 -7.96
N ILE A 73 -11.81 -10.79 -8.24
CA ILE A 73 -11.19 -11.84 -7.43
C ILE A 73 -10.87 -11.32 -6.03
N VAL A 74 -10.22 -10.17 -5.89
CA VAL A 74 -9.80 -9.64 -4.58
C VAL A 74 -10.99 -9.23 -3.71
N TYR A 75 -11.96 -8.48 -4.26
CA TYR A 75 -13.15 -8.07 -3.50
C TYR A 75 -14.19 -9.18 -3.34
N GLY A 76 -13.95 -10.34 -3.94
CA GLY A 76 -14.84 -11.49 -3.78
C GLY A 76 -16.11 -11.41 -4.60
N PHE A 77 -16.17 -10.59 -5.65
CA PHE A 77 -17.25 -10.66 -6.64
C PHE A 77 -17.15 -11.93 -7.48
N ASP A 78 -15.93 -12.40 -7.77
CA ASP A 78 -15.72 -13.71 -8.36
C ASP A 78 -15.87 -14.81 -7.29
N LYS A 79 -16.96 -15.57 -7.41
CA LYS A 79 -17.35 -16.66 -6.50
C LYS A 79 -16.82 -18.03 -6.92
N SER A 80 -16.01 -18.12 -7.97
CA SER A 80 -15.45 -19.40 -8.41
C SER A 80 -14.56 -20.04 -7.33
N PRO A 81 -14.39 -21.37 -7.36
CA PRO A 81 -13.53 -22.07 -6.41
C PRO A 81 -12.09 -21.58 -6.48
N GLU A 82 -11.57 -21.28 -7.68
CA GLU A 82 -10.20 -20.80 -7.87
C GLU A 82 -10.01 -19.40 -7.26
N ALA A 83 -11.00 -18.51 -7.44
CA ALA A 83 -10.95 -17.17 -6.85
C ALA A 83 -10.98 -17.23 -5.31
N LYS A 84 -11.76 -18.17 -4.76
CA LYS A 84 -11.77 -18.44 -3.32
C LYS A 84 -10.41 -18.98 -2.85
N GLU A 85 -9.84 -19.95 -3.55
CA GLU A 85 -8.54 -20.56 -3.20
C GLU A 85 -7.41 -19.51 -3.18
N VAL A 86 -7.38 -18.63 -4.18
CA VAL A 86 -6.42 -17.52 -4.23
C VAL A 86 -6.58 -16.59 -3.02
N ARG A 87 -7.81 -16.20 -2.66
CA ARG A 87 -8.08 -15.37 -1.48
C ARG A 87 -7.68 -16.07 -0.18
N ASP A 88 -8.01 -17.35 -0.04
CA ASP A 88 -7.66 -18.13 1.15
C ASP A 88 -6.14 -18.27 1.29
N THR A 89 -5.43 -18.47 0.18
CA THR A 89 -3.95 -18.50 0.13
C THR A 89 -3.35 -17.16 0.51
N ALA A 90 -3.88 -16.06 -0.03
CA ALA A 90 -3.44 -14.71 0.34
C ALA A 90 -3.67 -14.41 1.83
N ALA A 91 -4.82 -14.81 2.40
CA ALA A 91 -5.13 -14.65 3.81
C ALA A 91 -4.15 -15.44 4.70
N LYS A 92 -3.84 -16.70 4.33
CA LYS A 92 -2.84 -17.52 5.02
C LYS A 92 -1.45 -16.89 4.98
N ASN A 93 -1.01 -16.43 3.81
CA ASN A 93 0.28 -15.76 3.67
C ASN A 93 0.36 -14.50 4.53
N MET A 94 -0.69 -13.67 4.53
CA MET A 94 -0.76 -12.48 5.40
C MET A 94 -0.76 -12.82 6.90
N ALA A 95 -1.37 -13.95 7.30
CA ALA A 95 -1.29 -14.42 8.68
C ALA A 95 0.12 -14.84 9.06
N ILE A 96 0.84 -15.53 8.15
CA ILE A 96 2.25 -15.91 8.33
C ILE A 96 3.14 -14.68 8.42
N TYR A 97 2.98 -13.70 7.52
CA TYR A 97 3.75 -12.45 7.57
C TYR A 97 3.50 -11.68 8.86
N ARG A 98 2.23 -11.54 9.29
CA ARG A 98 1.92 -10.95 10.60
C ARG A 98 2.57 -11.69 11.76
N LYS A 99 2.53 -13.02 11.75
CA LYS A 99 3.19 -13.83 12.78
C LYS A 99 4.70 -13.62 12.77
N LYS A 100 5.34 -13.52 11.61
CA LYS A 100 6.78 -13.24 11.50
C LYS A 100 7.13 -11.84 12.01
N MET A 101 6.39 -10.81 11.60
CA MET A 101 6.61 -9.44 12.09
C MET A 101 6.41 -9.29 13.60
N LEU A 102 5.51 -10.08 14.20
CA LEU A 102 5.28 -10.11 15.65
C LEU A 102 6.26 -11.04 16.39
N ALA A 103 6.88 -11.99 15.68
CA ALA A 103 7.89 -12.89 16.24
C ALA A 103 9.29 -12.26 16.22
N ASP A 104 9.51 -11.24 15.39
CA ASP A 104 10.63 -10.30 15.50
C ASP A 104 10.41 -9.27 16.63
N ASP A 105 9.80 -9.69 17.75
CA ASP A 105 10.06 -9.09 19.06
C ASP A 105 11.50 -9.50 19.44
N ASP A 106 12.48 -8.95 18.71
CA ASP A 106 13.84 -8.87 19.21
C ASP A 106 13.75 -8.07 20.52
N PRO A 107 14.06 -8.67 21.68
CA PRO A 107 13.99 -7.98 22.97
C PRO A 107 14.87 -6.71 22.99
N ASP A 108 15.87 -6.64 22.10
CA ASP A 108 16.75 -5.49 21.91
C ASP A 108 16.32 -4.56 20.76
N SER A 109 15.18 -4.82 20.10
CA SER A 109 14.63 -3.94 19.08
C SER A 109 14.29 -2.57 19.66
N PRO A 110 14.69 -1.47 19.02
CA PRO A 110 14.38 -0.11 19.48
C PRO A 110 12.88 0.13 19.73
N LEU A 111 12.00 -0.55 18.99
CA LEU A 111 10.55 -0.44 19.16
C LEU A 111 10.04 -1.15 20.42
N VAL A 112 10.61 -2.30 20.77
CA VAL A 112 10.28 -3.06 21.99
C VAL A 112 10.74 -2.29 23.22
N ILE A 113 11.98 -1.79 23.20
CA ILE A 113 12.54 -0.95 24.27
C ILE A 113 11.70 0.33 24.46
N ALA A 114 11.31 0.99 23.37
CA ALA A 114 10.49 2.20 23.44
C ALA A 114 9.08 1.92 24.00
N ARG A 115 8.46 0.81 23.59
CA ARG A 115 7.14 0.37 24.09
C ARG A 115 7.19 0.11 25.60
N ASP A 116 8.20 -0.63 26.06
CA ASP A 116 8.32 -1.02 27.47
C ASP A 116 8.61 0.21 28.37
N ARG A 117 9.45 1.14 27.90
CA ARG A 117 9.72 2.41 28.58
C ARG A 117 8.47 3.29 28.70
N LEU A 118 7.66 3.36 27.64
CA LEU A 118 6.39 4.10 27.66
C LEU A 118 5.39 3.49 28.65
N ALA A 119 5.31 2.15 28.72
CA ALA A 119 4.47 1.45 29.68
C ALA A 119 4.90 1.72 31.13
N GLU A 120 6.20 1.77 31.40
CA GLU A 120 6.72 2.14 32.73
C GLU A 120 6.38 3.59 33.11
N GLU A 121 6.52 4.53 32.18
CA GLU A 121 6.19 5.94 32.40
C GLU A 121 4.69 6.14 32.65
N GLN A 122 3.83 5.47 31.88
CA GLN A 122 2.39 5.48 32.11
C GLN A 122 2.02 4.87 33.47
N ALA A 123 2.67 3.78 33.88
CA ALA A 123 2.45 3.17 35.19
C ALA A 123 2.95 4.06 36.35
N LYS A 124 3.99 4.87 36.13
CA LYS A 124 4.44 5.88 37.10
C LYS A 124 3.45 7.04 37.16
N LEU A 125 2.99 7.54 36.00
CA LEU A 125 1.98 8.59 35.92
C LEU A 125 0.70 8.18 36.66
N HIS A 126 0.16 6.99 36.38
CA HIS A 126 -1.03 6.46 37.06
C HIS A 126 -0.83 6.16 38.55
N ARG A 127 0.41 5.99 39.01
CA ARG A 127 0.71 5.91 40.45
C ARG A 127 0.71 7.30 41.07
N MET A 128 1.34 8.27 40.41
CA MET A 128 1.35 9.66 40.85
C MET A 128 -0.05 10.27 40.86
N GLU A 129 -0.89 9.99 39.86
CA GLU A 129 -2.30 10.42 39.81
C GLU A 129 -3.09 9.86 41.00
N ARG A 130 -2.89 8.57 41.32
CA ARG A 130 -3.51 7.92 42.48
C ARG A 130 -3.01 8.45 43.82
N GLU A 131 -1.72 8.76 43.92
CA GLU A 131 -1.11 9.34 45.13
C GLU A 131 -1.48 10.83 45.30
N ALA A 132 -1.74 11.54 44.20
CA ALA A 132 -2.23 12.92 44.18
C ALA A 132 -3.75 13.05 44.43
N GLY A 133 -4.48 11.93 44.50
CA GLY A 133 -5.91 11.90 44.81
C GLY A 133 -6.81 12.46 43.71
N LEU A 134 -6.39 12.36 42.44
CA LEU A 134 -7.21 12.65 41.26
C LEU A 134 -7.87 11.36 40.73
#